data_AF-A0A0A2A5M2-F1
#
_entry.id   AF-A0A0A2A5M2-F1
#
_cell.length_a   1.000
_cell.length_b   1.000
_cell.length_c   1.000
_cell.angle_alpha   90.00
_cell.angle_beta   90.00
_cell.angle_gamma   90.00
#
_symmetry.space_group_name_H-M   'P 1'
#
loop_
_entity.id
_entity.type
_entity.pdbx_description
1 polymer ?
#
loop_
_entity_poly.entity_id
_entity_poly.type
_entity_poly.pdbx_seq_one_letter_code
_entity_poly.pdbx_strand_id
1 'polypeptide(L)' 'MANPDQKTILIDNAYEEIKSICINLQKETDTSNLEVKSLLKLILNEWEQKQEQKTSFGFR' A
#
# COMPACT_ATOMS: atom_id res chain seq x y z
N MET A 1 29.73 -6.32 4.39
CA MET A 1 28.54 -5.46 4.15
C MET A 1 27.49 -6.36 3.53
N ALA A 2 26.36 -6.58 4.19
CA ALA A 2 25.27 -7.36 3.58
C ALA A 2 24.71 -6.51 2.43
N ASN A 3 24.84 -6.98 1.20
CA ASN A 3 24.18 -6.36 0.07
C ASN A 3 22.67 -6.52 0.30
N PRO A 4 21.88 -5.44 0.40
CA PRO A 4 20.44 -5.58 0.52
C PRO A 4 19.95 -6.39 -0.67
N ASP A 5 19.21 -7.46 -0.40
CA ASP A 5 18.66 -8.28 -1.46
C ASP A 5 17.68 -7.45 -2.31
N GLN A 6 17.50 -7.87 -3.57
CA GLN A 6 16.63 -7.17 -4.52
C GLN A 6 15.20 -6.97 -3.97
N LYS A 7 14.73 -7.89 -3.11
CA LYS A 7 13.42 -7.80 -2.48
C LYS A 7 13.36 -6.63 -1.49
N THR A 8 14.40 -6.43 -0.70
CA THR A 8 14.52 -5.31 0.25
C THR A 8 14.48 -3.98 -0.50
N ILE A 9 15.25 -3.85 -1.59
CA ILE A 9 15.28 -2.65 -2.43
C ILE A 9 13.90 -2.33 -3.01
N LEU A 10 13.17 -3.34 -3.49
CA LEU A 10 11.82 -3.16 -4.02
C LEU A 10 10.82 -2.70 -2.95
N ILE A 11 10.94 -3.22 -1.73
CA ILE A 11 10.09 -2.83 -0.60
C ILE A 11 10.37 -1.37 -0.20
N ASP A 12 11.65 -0.99 -0.10
CA ASP A 12 12.04 0.37 0.27
C ASP A 12 11.58 1.40 -0.76
N ASN A 13 11.72 1.09 -2.05
CA ASN A 13 11.24 1.95 -3.13
C ASN A 13 9.72 2.11 -3.09
N ALA A 14 8.98 1.01 -2.93
CA ALA A 14 7.53 1.05 -2.83
C ALA A 14 7.06 1.87 -1.61
N TYR A 15 7.78 1.75 -0.48
CA TYR A 15 7.52 2.55 0.71
C TYR A 15 7.68 4.05 0.46
N GLU A 16 8.79 4.48 -0.15
CA GLU A 16 9.02 5.89 -0.44
C GLU A 16 8.05 6.45 -1.48
N GLU A 17 7.65 5.66 -2.48
CA GLU A 17 6.61 6.03 -3.45
C GLU A 17 5.25 6.27 -2.78
N ILE A 18 4.79 5.30 -1.97
CA ILE A 18 3.50 5.41 -1.24
C ILE A 18 3.51 6.62 -0.31
N LYS A 19 4.62 6.84 0.39
CA LYS A 19 4.80 7.99 1.29
C LYS A 19 4.74 9.32 0.53
N SER A 20 5.39 9.43 -0.62
CA SER A 20 5.35 10.62 -1.48
C SER A 20 3.92 10.93 -1.94
N ILE A 21 3.18 9.89 -2.39
CA ILE A 21 1.78 10.02 -2.79
C ILE A 21 0.92 10.53 -1.62
N CYS A 22 1.09 9.95 -0.43
CA CYS A 22 0.36 10.37 0.77
C CYS A 22 0.64 11.84 1.11
N ILE A 23 1.91 12.26 1.12
CA ILE A 23 2.29 13.64 1.41
C ILE A 23 1.69 14.61 0.38
N ASN A 24 1.70 14.26 -0.90
CA ASN A 24 1.14 15.11 -1.95
C ASN A 24 -0.38 15.23 -1.81
N LEU A 25 -1.07 14.11 -1.55
CA LEU A 25 -2.51 14.11 -1.29
C LEU A 25 -2.87 15.05 -0.13
N GLN A 26 -2.13 14.98 0.98
CA GLN A 26 -2.37 15.86 2.14
C GLN A 26 -2.17 17.33 1.81
N LYS A 27 -1.11 17.66 1.05
CA LYS A 27 -0.84 19.04 0.64
C LYS A 27 -1.92 19.60 -0.30
N GLU A 28 -2.43 18.77 -1.21
CA GLU A 28 -3.42 19.18 -2.20
C GLU A 28 -4.84 19.28 -1.64
N THR A 29 -5.16 18.50 -0.61
CA THR A 29 -6.53 18.36 -0.09
C THR A 29 -6.70 18.81 1.36
N ASP A 30 -5.62 19.24 2.02
CA ASP A 30 -5.56 19.54 3.46
C ASP A 30 -6.05 18.38 4.35
N THR A 31 -5.93 17.14 3.86
CA THR A 31 -6.33 15.96 4.62
C THR A 31 -5.37 15.68 5.77
N SER A 32 -5.95 15.29 6.90
CA SER A 32 -5.23 14.89 8.09
C SER A 32 -4.52 13.54 7.92
N ASN A 33 -3.49 13.31 8.74
CA ASN A 33 -2.82 12.00 8.82
C ASN A 33 -3.80 10.86 9.13
N LEU A 34 -4.89 11.14 9.85
CA LEU A 34 -5.90 10.14 10.21
C LEU A 34 -6.75 9.73 9.00
N GLU A 35 -7.09 10.67 8.13
CA GLU A 35 -7.83 10.40 6.90
C GLU A 35 -7.00 9.57 5.93
N VAL A 36 -5.74 9.95 5.72
CA VAL A 36 -4.80 9.16 4.91
C VAL A 36 -4.61 7.75 5.46
N LYS A 37 -4.45 7.61 6.78
CA LYS A 37 -4.34 6.30 7.44
C LYS A 37 -5.61 5.46 7.24
N SER A 38 -6.77 6.09 7.28
CA SER A 38 -8.05 5.41 7.07
C SER A 38 -8.18 4.95 5.62
N LEU A 39 -7.79 5.78 4.65
CA LEU A 39 -7.76 5.44 3.24
C LEU A 39 -6.82 4.25 2.94
N LEU A 40 -5.60 4.28 3.48
CA LEU A 40 -4.65 3.17 3.30
C LEU A 40 -5.19 1.84 3.84
N LYS A 41 -5.91 1.86 4.97
CA LYS A 41 -6.59 0.67 5.50
C LYS A 41 -7.71 0.18 4.60
N LEU A 42 -8.50 1.08 4.02
CA LEU A 42 -9.55 0.70 3.07
C LEU A 42 -8.95 0.01 1.84
N ILE A 43 -7.88 0.58 1.27
CA ILE A 43 -7.17 0.00 0.12
C ILE A 43 -6.62 -1.39 0.46
N LEU A 44 -6.03 -1.56 1.65
CA LEU A 44 -5.53 -2.85 2.11
C LEU A 44 -6.66 -3.88 2.20
N ASN A 45 -7.77 -3.53 2.85
CA ASN A 45 -8.93 -4.43 3.01
C ASN A 45 -9.53 -4.81 1.64
N GLU A 46 -9.68 -3.86 0.72
CA GLU A 46 -10.16 -4.15 -0.64
C GLU A 46 -9.22 -5.08 -1.40
N TRP A 47 -7.91 -4.90 -1.22
CA TRP A 47 -6.92 -5.77 -1.84
C TRP A 47 -7.01 -7.20 -1.28
N GLU A 48 -7.10 -7.36 0.03
CA GLU A 48 -7.28 -8.66 0.69
C GLU A 48 -8.54 -9.38 0.19
N GLN A 49 -9.68 -8.68 0.14
CA GLN A 49 -10.94 -9.23 -0.38
C GLN A 49 -10.82 -9.67 -1.85
N LYS A 50 -10.10 -8.90 -2.69
CA LYS A 50 -9.86 -9.29 -4.08
C LYS A 50 -8.99 -10.55 -4.18
N GLN A 51 -8.06 -10.77 -3.27
CA GLN A 51 -7.26 -12.00 -3.22
C GLN A 51 -8.11 -13.20 -2.78
N GLU A 52 -8.98 -13.03 -1.78
CA GLU A 52 -9.94 -14.05 -1.35
C GLU A 52 -10.91 -14.45 -2.47
N GLN A 53 -11.40 -13.48 -3.24
CA GLN A 53 -12.22 -13.77 -4.41
C GLN A 53 -11.43 -14.56 -5.46
N LYS A 54 -10.19 -14.17 -5.76
CA LYS A 54 -9.32 -14.90 -6.72
C LYS A 54 -9.03 -16.34 -6.30
N THR A 55 -8.86 -16.61 -5.01
CA THR A 55 -8.63 -17.98 -4.51
C THR A 55 -9.91 -18.81 -4.41
N SER A 56 -11.08 -18.17 -4.28
CA SER A 56 -12.38 -18.85 -4.21
C SER A 56 -12.89 -19.43 -5.55
N PHE A 57 -12.44 -18.88 -6.69
CA PHE A 57 -12.85 -19.36 -8.03
C PHE A 57 -12.09 -20.61 -8.53
N GLY A 58 -11.18 -21.18 -7.73
CA GLY A 58 -10.34 -22.33 -8.09
C GLY A 58 -10.73 -23.68 -7.48
N PHE A 59 -11.84 -23.78 -6.75
CA PHE A 59 -12.32 -25.03 -6.14
C PHE A 59 -13.73 -25.39 -6.61
N ARG A 60 -13.85 -25.84 -7.86
CA ARG A 60 -14.92 -26.74 -8.34
C ARG A 60 -14.38 -27.65 -9.43
#